data_AF-A0A7J3I0Z8-F1
#
_entry.id   AF-A0A7J3I0Z8-F1
#
_cell.length_a   1.000
_cell.length_b   1.000
_cell.length_c   1.000
_cell.angle_alpha   90.00
_cell.angle_beta   90.00
_cell.angle_gamma   90.00
#
_symmetry.space_group_name_H-M   'P 1'
#
loop_
_entity.id
_entity.type
_entity.pdbx_description
1 polymer ?
#
loop_
_entity_poly.entity_id
_entity_poly.type
_entity_poly.pdbx_seq_one_letter_code
_entity_poly.pdbx_strand_id
1 'polypeptide(L)'
;IRRAGGVEIEEDARRRAPKNERGEPFVPVGQAVASTAGRLKAKYVIHAPTMEEPGMITTPRKVEMAMEAALRCAEELEVESIAVPALGTGVGGVPKDEAAKRMVKALFRHVDSGTKLKKVILCDVSEEQVRAFDEALSTVKL
;
A
#
# COMPACT_ATOMS: atom_id res chain seq x y z
N ILE A 1 -6.73 6.67 8.74
CA ILE A 1 -7.79 5.76 8.21
C ILE A 1 -8.79 5.38 9.30
N ARG A 2 -8.42 4.54 10.29
CA ARG A 2 -9.32 4.09 11.39
C ARG A 2 -10.15 5.20 12.04
N ARG A 3 -9.54 6.35 12.37
CA ARG A 3 -10.25 7.50 12.97
C ARG A 3 -11.45 7.99 12.14
N ALA A 4 -11.31 8.03 10.82
CA ALA A 4 -12.36 8.53 9.92
C ALA A 4 -13.32 7.42 9.48
N GLY A 5 -12.78 6.23 9.19
CA GLY A 5 -13.55 5.12 8.64
C GLY A 5 -14.20 4.20 9.67
N GLY A 6 -13.80 4.30 10.95
CA GLY A 6 -14.34 3.51 12.04
C GLY A 6 -13.57 2.24 12.36
N VAL A 7 -13.97 1.59 13.46
CA VAL A 7 -13.35 0.36 13.97
C VAL A 7 -13.69 -0.84 13.09
N GLU A 8 -14.80 -0.78 12.36
CA GLU A 8 -15.27 -1.83 11.47
C GLU A 8 -14.24 -2.21 10.37
N ILE A 9 -13.39 -1.27 9.97
CA ILE A 9 -12.28 -1.53 9.03
C ILE A 9 -11.29 -2.53 9.63
N GLU A 10 -10.90 -2.30 10.89
CA GLU A 10 -9.91 -3.13 11.58
C GLU A 10 -10.49 -4.51 11.91
N GLU A 11 -11.74 -4.57 12.36
CA GLU A 11 -12.43 -5.83 12.66
C GLU A 11 -12.58 -6.70 11.41
N ASP A 12 -12.98 -6.13 10.27
CA ASP A 12 -13.10 -6.85 9.01
C ASP A 12 -11.73 -7.28 8.47
N ALA A 13 -10.72 -6.40 8.55
CA ALA A 13 -9.35 -6.74 8.16
C ALA A 13 -8.81 -7.93 8.96
N ARG A 14 -8.97 -7.94 10.30
CA ARG A 14 -8.54 -9.04 11.16
C ARG A 14 -9.31 -10.33 10.90
N ARG A 15 -10.60 -10.24 10.55
CA ARG A 15 -11.41 -11.40 10.17
C ARG A 15 -10.96 -12.02 8.84
N ARG A 16 -10.56 -11.19 7.87
CA ARG A 16 -10.17 -11.63 6.52
C ARG A 16 -8.70 -12.02 6.40
N ALA A 17 -7.84 -11.53 7.30
CA ALA A 17 -6.43 -11.87 7.29
C ALA A 17 -6.23 -13.38 7.50
N PRO A 18 -5.22 -13.98 6.86
CA PRO A 18 -4.82 -15.34 7.17
C PRO A 18 -4.34 -15.43 8.62
N LYS A 19 -4.26 -16.65 9.13
CA LYS A 19 -3.79 -16.92 10.49
C LYS A 19 -2.34 -17.41 10.45
N ASN A 20 -1.52 -16.92 11.38
CA ASN A 20 -0.20 -17.48 11.63
C ASN A 20 -0.30 -18.83 12.36
N GLU A 21 0.85 -19.44 12.68
CA GLU A 21 0.95 -20.71 13.41
C GLU A 21 0.30 -20.69 14.81
N ARG A 22 0.14 -19.49 15.39
CA ARG A 22 -0.54 -19.27 16.68
C ARG A 22 -2.05 -19.05 16.54
N GLY A 23 -2.59 -19.10 15.32
CA GLY A 23 -4.00 -18.85 15.04
C GLY A 23 -4.40 -17.38 15.04
N GLU A 24 -3.43 -16.46 15.05
CA GLU A 24 -3.65 -15.01 15.11
C GLU A 24 -3.69 -14.39 13.69
N PRO A 25 -4.51 -13.36 13.46
CA PRO A 25 -4.50 -12.61 12.19
C PRO A 25 -3.11 -12.07 11.84
N PHE A 26 -2.60 -12.42 10.68
CA PHE A 26 -1.26 -12.04 10.23
C PHE A 26 -1.25 -11.88 8.71
N VAL A 27 -0.60 -10.84 8.21
CA VAL A 27 -0.34 -10.63 6.78
C VAL A 27 1.16 -10.44 6.63
N PRO A 28 1.89 -11.31 5.92
CA PRO A 28 3.32 -11.13 5.71
C PRO A 28 3.60 -9.99 4.73
N VAL A 29 4.80 -9.40 4.81
CA VAL A 29 5.27 -8.45 3.81
C VAL A 29 5.26 -9.10 2.42
N GLY A 30 4.75 -8.37 1.42
CA GLY A 30 4.55 -8.89 0.06
C GLY A 30 3.20 -9.57 -0.17
N GLN A 31 2.36 -9.66 0.86
CA GLN A 31 0.92 -9.95 0.74
C GLN A 31 0.09 -8.75 1.16
N ALA A 32 -1.19 -8.77 0.79
CA ALA A 32 -2.15 -7.76 1.19
C ALA A 32 -3.52 -8.40 1.44
N VAL A 33 -4.32 -7.77 2.29
CA VAL A 33 -5.71 -8.16 2.51
C VAL A 33 -6.61 -6.94 2.35
N ALA A 34 -7.75 -7.13 1.70
CA ALA A 34 -8.77 -6.10 1.58
C ALA A 34 -9.81 -6.22 2.70
N SER A 35 -10.31 -5.08 3.15
CA SER A 35 -11.45 -4.96 4.06
C SER A 35 -12.47 -3.98 3.49
N THR A 36 -13.67 -3.92 4.07
CA THR A 36 -14.60 -2.82 3.84
C THR A 36 -13.93 -1.48 4.18
N ALA A 37 -14.41 -0.39 3.59
CA ALA A 37 -13.91 0.94 3.93
C ALA A 37 -14.65 1.61 5.10
N GLY A 38 -15.51 0.87 5.82
CA GLY A 38 -16.38 1.42 6.87
C GLY A 38 -17.14 2.65 6.40
N ARG A 39 -16.98 3.78 7.09
CA ARG A 39 -17.63 5.06 6.77
C ARG A 39 -16.94 5.89 5.69
N LEU A 40 -15.84 5.43 5.11
CA LEU A 40 -15.15 6.16 4.05
C LEU A 40 -15.94 6.11 2.74
N LYS A 41 -15.72 7.07 1.84
CA LYS A 41 -16.30 7.07 0.48
C LYS A 41 -15.69 6.02 -0.44
N ALA A 42 -14.60 5.36 -0.03
CA ALA A 42 -13.97 4.29 -0.79
C ALA A 42 -14.78 3.00 -0.70
N LYS A 43 -14.59 2.06 -1.63
CA LYS A 43 -15.21 0.73 -1.57
C LYS A 43 -14.48 -0.20 -0.59
N TYR A 44 -13.15 -0.14 -0.62
CA TYR A 44 -12.27 -1.03 0.14
C TYR A 44 -11.12 -0.25 0.78
N VAL A 45 -10.53 -0.86 1.81
CA VAL A 45 -9.19 -0.52 2.31
C VAL A 45 -8.31 -1.75 2.16
N ILE A 46 -7.21 -1.59 1.42
CA ILE A 46 -6.18 -2.63 1.22
C ILE A 46 -5.09 -2.43 2.28
N HIS A 47 -4.81 -3.47 3.04
CA HIS A 47 -3.80 -3.50 4.09
C HIS A 47 -2.57 -4.26 3.57
N ALA A 48 -1.50 -3.53 3.27
CA ALA A 48 -0.25 -4.06 2.75
C ALA A 48 0.91 -3.70 3.70
N PRO A 49 1.32 -4.61 4.59
CA PRO A 49 2.34 -4.32 5.58
C PRO A 49 3.72 -4.16 4.95
N THR A 50 4.45 -3.14 5.38
CA THR A 50 5.88 -2.97 5.07
C THR A 50 6.78 -3.57 6.14
N MET A 51 6.26 -3.94 7.30
CA MET A 51 7.03 -4.44 8.45
C MET A 51 6.60 -5.87 8.77
N GLU A 52 7.53 -6.65 9.32
CA GLU A 52 7.22 -8.00 9.84
C GLU A 52 6.45 -7.91 11.15
N GLU A 53 6.84 -6.97 12.01
CA GLU A 53 6.15 -6.67 13.25
C GLU A 53 5.82 -5.17 13.36
N PRO A 54 4.71 -4.81 14.03
CA PRO A 54 4.37 -3.41 14.26
C PRO A 54 5.49 -2.67 14.99
N GLY A 55 5.90 -1.51 14.45
CA GLY A 55 6.88 -0.64 15.12
C GLY A 55 8.33 -0.81 14.68
N MET A 56 8.63 -1.79 13.81
CA MET A 56 10.01 -2.02 13.34
C MET A 56 10.40 -1.10 12.18
N ILE A 57 11.71 -0.83 12.06
CA ILE A 57 12.26 -0.27 10.81
C ILE A 57 12.03 -1.24 9.65
N THR A 58 11.87 -0.68 8.44
CA THR A 58 11.69 -1.47 7.22
C THR A 58 12.79 -1.15 6.21
N THR A 59 12.74 -1.82 5.06
CA THR A 59 13.70 -1.64 3.97
C THR A 59 13.00 -1.15 2.70
N PRO A 60 13.71 -0.44 1.82
CA PRO A 60 13.21 -0.09 0.49
C PRO A 60 12.63 -1.28 -0.28
N ARG A 61 13.22 -2.48 -0.14
CA ARG A 61 12.72 -3.68 -0.79
C ARG A 61 11.35 -4.12 -0.26
N LYS A 62 11.14 -4.03 1.05
CA LYS A 62 9.84 -4.35 1.68
C LYS A 62 8.76 -3.34 1.29
N VAL A 63 9.13 -2.07 1.08
CA VAL A 63 8.25 -1.05 0.49
C VAL A 63 7.82 -1.42 -0.92
N GLU A 64 8.77 -1.82 -1.78
CA GLU A 64 8.49 -2.31 -3.14
C GLU A 64 7.52 -3.49 -3.12
N MET A 65 7.77 -4.49 -2.26
CA MET A 65 6.91 -5.67 -2.12
C MET A 65 5.49 -5.33 -1.63
N ALA A 66 5.34 -4.39 -0.70
CA ALA A 66 4.04 -3.95 -0.21
C ALA A 66 3.24 -3.23 -1.30
N MET A 67 3.90 -2.37 -2.10
CA MET A 67 3.27 -1.71 -3.24
C MET A 67 2.80 -2.74 -4.29
N GLU A 68 3.65 -3.70 -4.64
CA GLU A 68 3.29 -4.79 -5.57
C GLU A 68 2.09 -5.59 -5.05
N ALA A 69 2.04 -5.90 -3.75
CA ALA A 69 0.93 -6.61 -3.13
C ALA A 69 -0.38 -5.80 -3.16
N ALA A 70 -0.30 -4.49 -2.89
CA ALA A 70 -1.46 -3.62 -2.94
C ALA A 70 -2.07 -3.51 -4.34
N LEU A 71 -1.22 -3.40 -5.37
CA LEU A 71 -1.65 -3.34 -6.77
C LEU A 71 -2.30 -4.66 -7.21
N ARG A 72 -1.69 -5.81 -6.90
CA ARG A 72 -2.31 -7.13 -7.17
C ARG A 72 -3.67 -7.28 -6.49
N CYS A 73 -3.77 -6.91 -5.22
CA CYS A 73 -5.03 -6.96 -4.49
C CYS A 73 -6.09 -6.03 -5.11
N ALA A 74 -5.69 -4.88 -5.66
CA ALA A 74 -6.61 -4.00 -6.39
C ALA A 74 -7.14 -4.63 -7.69
N GLU A 75 -6.31 -5.36 -8.44
CA GLU A 75 -6.75 -6.11 -9.62
C GLU A 75 -7.73 -7.23 -9.25
N GLU A 76 -7.45 -7.98 -8.18
CA GLU A 76 -8.33 -9.05 -7.67
C GLU A 76 -9.71 -8.53 -7.24
N LEU A 77 -9.76 -7.29 -6.73
CA LEU A 77 -11.01 -6.60 -6.38
C LEU A 77 -11.74 -5.98 -7.58
N GLU A 78 -11.13 -6.03 -8.76
CA GLU A 78 -11.61 -5.42 -10.01
C GLU A 78 -12.00 -3.94 -9.85
N VAL A 79 -11.22 -3.19 -9.07
CA VAL A 79 -11.43 -1.75 -8.94
C VAL A 79 -10.77 -1.00 -10.09
N GLU A 80 -11.37 0.12 -10.50
CA GLU A 80 -10.80 0.95 -11.57
C GLU A 80 -9.78 1.98 -11.07
N SER A 81 -9.71 2.21 -9.75
CA SER A 81 -8.82 3.22 -9.18
C SER A 81 -8.37 2.90 -7.77
N ILE A 82 -7.14 3.30 -7.44
CA ILE A 82 -6.55 3.18 -6.11
C ILE A 82 -5.80 4.46 -5.74
N ALA A 83 -5.83 4.82 -4.45
CA ALA A 83 -4.95 5.83 -3.86
C ALA A 83 -4.00 5.16 -2.86
N VAL A 84 -2.70 5.41 -2.99
CA VAL A 84 -1.66 4.78 -2.17
C VAL A 84 -0.86 5.88 -1.48
N PRO A 85 -0.88 5.94 -0.13
CA PRO A 85 -0.02 6.86 0.62
C PRO A 85 1.44 6.39 0.55
N ALA A 86 2.40 7.22 0.96
CA ALA A 86 3.77 6.73 1.08
C ALA A 86 3.89 5.57 2.06
N LEU A 87 4.57 4.52 1.62
CA LEU A 87 4.74 3.28 2.36
C LEU A 87 6.14 3.26 3.00
N GLY A 88 6.20 2.90 4.28
CA GLY A 88 7.47 2.68 5.00
C GLY A 88 8.26 3.91 5.44
N THR A 89 7.81 5.14 5.12
CA THR A 89 8.55 6.38 5.39
C THR A 89 8.36 6.96 6.80
N GLY A 90 7.26 6.62 7.46
CA GLY A 90 7.00 7.01 8.85
C GLY A 90 7.79 6.15 9.84
N VAL A 91 7.08 5.35 10.65
CA VAL A 91 7.69 4.44 11.64
C VAL A 91 8.77 3.52 11.02
N GLY A 92 8.64 3.21 9.72
CA GLY A 92 9.57 2.33 9.01
C GLY A 92 10.93 2.96 8.69
N GLY A 93 11.06 4.28 8.77
CA GLY A 93 12.32 4.99 8.62
C GLY A 93 12.96 4.95 7.22
N VAL A 94 12.24 4.53 6.19
CA VAL A 94 12.77 4.56 4.81
C VAL A 94 12.81 6.03 4.33
N PRO A 95 13.94 6.50 3.78
CA PRO A 95 14.02 7.83 3.18
C PRO A 95 12.92 8.05 2.13
N LYS A 96 12.34 9.25 2.12
CA LYS A 96 11.18 9.61 1.29
C LYS A 96 11.42 9.38 -0.21
N ASP A 97 12.61 9.74 -0.67
CA ASP A 97 13.05 9.59 -2.06
C ASP A 97 13.20 8.12 -2.45
N GLU A 98 13.82 7.31 -1.59
CA GLU A 98 14.01 5.89 -1.83
C GLU A 98 12.67 5.14 -1.78
N ALA A 99 11.77 5.46 -0.85
CA ALA A 99 10.41 4.91 -0.85
C ALA A 99 9.65 5.27 -2.12
N ALA A 100 9.71 6.54 -2.56
CA ALA A 100 9.07 6.99 -3.79
C ALA A 100 9.59 6.22 -5.02
N LYS A 101 10.92 6.11 -5.17
CA LYS A 101 11.56 5.33 -6.24
C LYS A 101 11.08 3.88 -6.26
N ARG A 102 10.99 3.23 -5.10
CA ARG A 102 10.54 1.83 -4.97
C ARG A 102 9.07 1.66 -5.34
N MET A 103 8.22 2.56 -4.86
CA MET A 103 6.79 2.53 -5.16
C MET A 103 6.52 2.79 -6.65
N VAL A 104 7.18 3.79 -7.24
CA VAL A 104 7.04 4.10 -8.69
C VAL A 104 7.56 2.94 -9.54
N LYS A 105 8.70 2.33 -9.18
CA LYS A 105 9.22 1.16 -9.88
C LYS A 105 8.24 -0.02 -9.85
N ALA A 106 7.61 -0.29 -8.71
CA ALA A 106 6.59 -1.34 -8.59
C ALA A 106 5.35 -1.02 -9.42
N LEU A 107 4.89 0.24 -9.39
CA LEU A 107 3.76 0.72 -10.17
C LEU A 107 3.99 0.54 -11.68
N PHE A 108 5.13 1.00 -12.20
CA PHE A 108 5.41 0.90 -13.64
C PHE A 108 5.55 -0.55 -14.09
N ARG A 109 6.20 -1.41 -13.30
CA ARG A 109 6.24 -2.85 -13.60
C ARG A 109 4.83 -3.46 -13.67
N HIS A 110 3.93 -3.04 -12.80
CA HIS A 110 2.54 -3.49 -12.81
C HIS A 110 1.80 -3.02 -14.07
N VAL A 111 1.98 -1.74 -14.44
CA VAL A 111 1.42 -1.17 -15.67
C VAL A 111 1.95 -1.92 -16.91
N ASP A 112 3.26 -2.14 -16.99
CA ASP A 112 3.92 -2.84 -18.10
C ASP A 112 3.44 -4.30 -18.23
N SER A 113 3.03 -4.93 -17.13
CA SER A 113 2.45 -6.27 -17.13
C SER A 113 0.98 -6.33 -17.57
N GLY A 114 0.36 -5.18 -17.81
CA GLY A 114 -1.07 -5.02 -18.08
C GLY A 114 -1.87 -4.82 -16.79
N THR A 115 -2.71 -3.78 -16.78
CA THR A 115 -3.52 -3.39 -15.61
C THR A 115 -4.94 -3.02 -16.02
N LYS A 116 -5.94 -3.36 -15.19
CA LYS A 116 -7.31 -2.84 -15.33
C LYS A 116 -7.50 -1.49 -14.64
N LEU A 117 -6.54 -1.06 -13.81
CA LEU A 117 -6.58 0.23 -13.13
C LEU A 117 -6.51 1.36 -14.15
N LYS A 118 -7.53 2.21 -14.14
CA LYS A 118 -7.61 3.43 -14.96
C LYS A 118 -6.95 4.63 -14.27
N LYS A 119 -6.78 4.56 -12.94
CA LYS A 119 -6.21 5.65 -12.16
C LYS A 119 -5.48 5.16 -10.90
N VAL A 120 -4.21 5.52 -10.78
CA VAL A 120 -3.43 5.35 -9.55
C VAL A 120 -3.05 6.73 -9.02
N ILE A 121 -3.35 6.99 -7.76
CA ILE A 121 -3.00 8.25 -7.08
C ILE A 121 -1.94 7.93 -6.04
N LEU A 122 -0.73 8.44 -6.22
CA LEU A 122 0.27 8.50 -5.14
C LEU A 122 -0.01 9.77 -4.33
N CYS A 123 -0.21 9.63 -3.02
CA CYS A 123 -0.55 10.76 -2.16
C CYS A 123 0.27 10.75 -0.87
N ASP A 124 0.39 11.91 -0.24
CA ASP A 124 0.87 11.99 1.13
C ASP A 124 0.42 13.34 1.73
N VAL A 125 0.45 13.45 3.06
CA VAL A 125 0.23 14.74 3.75
C VAL A 125 1.49 15.60 3.76
N SER A 126 2.67 14.99 3.59
CA SER A 126 3.96 15.66 3.51
C SER A 126 4.23 16.14 2.09
N GLU A 127 4.31 17.46 1.87
CA GLU A 127 4.69 18.01 0.56
C GLU A 127 6.03 17.50 0.05
N GLU A 128 7.01 17.29 0.93
CA GLU A 128 8.31 16.72 0.57
C GLU A 128 8.18 15.30 -0.02
N GLN A 129 7.21 14.54 0.47
CA GLN A 129 6.96 13.19 -0.02
C GLN A 129 6.23 13.23 -1.36
N VAL A 130 5.33 14.19 -1.56
CA VAL A 130 4.68 14.44 -2.85
C VAL A 130 5.73 14.85 -3.89
N ARG A 131 6.65 15.77 -3.55
CA ARG A 131 7.78 16.13 -4.42
C ARG A 131 8.65 14.93 -4.77
N ALA A 132 8.95 14.05 -3.80
CA ALA A 132 9.69 12.83 -4.06
C ALA A 132 8.95 11.87 -5.03
N PHE A 133 7.62 11.82 -5.00
CA PHE A 133 6.85 11.09 -6.01
C PHE A 133 6.96 11.73 -7.39
N ASP A 134 6.82 13.06 -7.50
CA ASP A 134 6.96 13.77 -8.77
C ASP A 134 8.34 13.53 -9.41
N GLU A 135 9.41 13.64 -8.60
CA GLU A 135 10.77 13.35 -9.03
C GLU A 135 10.91 11.90 -9.50
N ALA A 136 10.45 10.92 -8.72
CA ALA A 136 10.51 9.50 -9.11
C ALA A 136 9.73 9.21 -10.40
N LEU A 137 8.54 9.80 -10.58
CA LEU A 137 7.73 9.68 -11.79
C LEU A 137 8.41 10.30 -13.02
N SER A 138 9.21 11.36 -12.85
CA SER A 138 9.94 11.98 -13.96
C SER A 138 11.05 11.09 -14.55
N THR A 139 11.49 10.05 -13.82
CA THR A 139 12.59 9.16 -14.24
C THR A 139 12.14 7.95 -15.05
N VAL A 140 10.83 7.68 -15.10
CA VAL A 140 10.23 6.53 -15.78
C VAL A 140 9.58 6.97 -17.09
N LYS A 141 9.71 6.15 -18.14
CA LYS A 141 9.06 6.39 -19.44
C LYS A 141 7.81 5.52 -19.51
N LEU A 142 6.68 6.15 -19.89
CA LEU A 142 5.44 5.48 -20.27
C LEU A 142 5.53 4.91 -21.70
#